data_AF-A0AAV0LBF6-F1
#
_entry.id   AF-A0AAV0LBF6-F1
#
_cell.length_a   1.000
_cell.length_b   1.000
_cell.length_c   1.000
_cell.angle_alpha   90.00
_cell.angle_beta   90.00
_cell.angle_gamma   90.00
#
_symmetry.space_group_name_H-M   'P 1'
#
loop_
_entity.id
_entity.type
_entity.pdbx_description
1 polymer ?
#
loop_
_entity_poly.entity_id
_entity_poly.type
_entity_poly.pdbx_seq_one_letter_code
_entity_poly.pdbx_strand_id
1 'polypeptide(L)'
;MVQIDHKVGSADVVKNYFIGSILSGGGSVSGQKASPEEWIKMVNEYQRGSMSTRLGIPLIYGIDAVHGHNNVYNATIFSHNIGLGATR
;
A
#
# COMPACT_ATOMS: atom_id res chain seq x y z
N MET A 1 -15.85 4.15 7.67
CA MET A 1 -14.70 3.51 6.98
C MET A 1 -13.46 4.31 7.34
N VAL A 2 -12.36 3.65 7.71
CA VAL A 2 -11.10 4.30 8.14
C VAL A 2 -9.95 3.75 7.29
N GLN A 3 -8.99 4.63 7.00
CA GLN A 3 -7.73 4.30 6.35
C GLN A 3 -6.58 4.54 7.35
N ILE A 4 -5.71 3.55 7.53
CA ILE A 4 -4.55 3.61 8.45
C ILE A 4 -3.24 3.43 7.67
N ASP A 5 -2.12 3.95 8.17
CA ASP A 5 -0.81 3.64 7.60
C ASP A 5 -0.39 2.21 7.95
N HIS A 6 0.27 1.50 7.03
CA HIS A 6 0.65 0.11 7.24
C HIS A 6 1.60 -0.08 8.42
N LYS A 7 2.34 0.96 8.85
CA LYS A 7 3.21 0.91 10.04
C LYS A 7 2.47 0.56 11.33
N VAL A 8 1.16 0.85 11.39
CA VAL A 8 0.29 0.46 12.52
C VAL A 8 -0.68 -0.66 12.14
N GLY A 9 -0.53 -1.23 10.94
CA GLY A 9 -1.36 -2.31 10.42
C GLY A 9 -0.80 -3.69 10.78
N SER A 10 -1.71 -4.59 11.12
CA SER A 10 -1.49 -6.04 11.19
C SER A 10 -2.79 -6.75 10.79
N ALA A 11 -2.74 -8.05 10.48
CA ALA A 11 -3.95 -8.82 10.21
C ALA A 11 -4.97 -8.73 11.37
N ASP A 12 -4.49 -8.74 12.62
CA ASP A 12 -5.34 -8.64 13.81
C ASP A 12 -5.97 -7.26 13.96
N VAL A 13 -5.21 -6.18 13.70
CA VAL A 13 -5.76 -4.82 13.69
C VAL A 13 -6.85 -4.69 12.63
N VAL A 14 -6.59 -5.18 11.41
CA VAL A 14 -7.57 -5.15 10.31
C VAL A 14 -8.85 -5.89 10.70
N LYS A 15 -8.72 -7.09 11.26
CA LYS A 15 -9.83 -7.94 11.65
C LYS A 15 -10.65 -7.34 12.80
N ASN A 16 -9.99 -6.94 13.87
CA ASN A 16 -10.65 -6.53 15.12
C ASN A 16 -11.32 -5.16 15.01
N TYR A 17 -10.79 -4.28 14.15
CA TYR A 17 -11.31 -2.92 13.98
C TYR A 17 -12.05 -2.71 12.65
N PHE A 18 -12.27 -3.77 11.86
CA PHE A 18 -12.99 -3.73 10.58
C PHE A 18 -12.43 -2.65 9.62
N ILE A 19 -11.10 -2.60 9.52
CA ILE A 19 -10.39 -1.60 8.72
C ILE A 19 -10.74 -1.76 7.25
N GLY A 20 -11.15 -0.65 6.60
CA GLY A 20 -11.55 -0.66 5.19
C GLY A 20 -10.41 -0.36 4.22
N SER A 21 -9.37 0.32 4.67
CA SER A 21 -8.20 0.63 3.85
C SER A 21 -6.91 0.73 4.65
N ILE A 22 -5.79 0.38 4.02
CA ILE A 22 -4.44 0.64 4.51
C ILE A 22 -3.68 1.43 3.44
N LEU A 23 -2.74 2.29 3.83
CA LEU A 23 -1.81 2.92 2.89
C LEU A 23 -0.33 2.72 3.24
N SER A 24 0.51 2.88 2.23
CA SER A 24 1.92 3.28 2.39
C SER A 24 2.07 4.75 2.08
N GLY A 25 2.26 5.58 3.10
CA GLY A 25 2.69 6.97 2.90
C GLY A 25 4.13 7.07 2.37
N GLY A 26 4.58 8.28 2.03
CA GLY A 26 5.94 8.52 1.52
C GLY A 26 7.03 7.93 2.42
N GLY A 27 7.87 7.05 1.86
CA GLY A 27 8.93 6.35 2.59
C GLY A 27 8.46 5.26 3.57
N SER A 28 7.15 5.00 3.64
CA SER A 28 6.57 3.86 4.36
C SER A 28 6.69 2.62 3.46
N VAL A 29 7.79 1.88 3.61
CA VAL A 29 8.13 0.70 2.79
C VAL A 29 8.14 -0.59 3.61
N SER A 30 7.81 -1.73 2.98
CA SER A 30 7.90 -3.07 3.59
C SER A 30 9.32 -3.52 3.92
N GLY A 31 10.33 -2.79 3.44
CA GLY A 31 11.75 -2.96 3.68
C GLY A 31 12.55 -2.02 2.77
N GLN A 32 13.80 -1.68 3.15
CA GLN A 32 14.58 -0.64 2.46
C GLN A 32 14.88 -0.97 0.98
N LYS A 33 14.91 -2.25 0.61
CA LYS A 33 15.05 -2.74 -0.76
C LYS A 33 14.06 -3.87 -1.06
N ALA A 34 12.84 -3.74 -0.53
CA ALA A 34 11.88 -4.82 -0.59
C ALA A 34 11.55 -5.21 -2.04
N SER A 35 11.54 -6.51 -2.31
CA SER A 35 11.15 -7.07 -3.61
C SER A 35 9.63 -6.96 -3.82
N PRO A 36 9.14 -7.04 -5.07
CA PRO A 36 7.70 -7.10 -5.33
C PRO A 36 6.97 -8.21 -4.54
N GLU A 37 7.62 -9.36 -4.34
CA GLU A 37 7.09 -10.48 -3.58
C GLU A 37 6.91 -10.16 -2.09
N GLU A 38 7.81 -9.36 -1.51
CA GLU A 38 7.69 -8.89 -0.12
C GLU A 38 6.51 -7.92 0.05
N TRP A 39 6.28 -7.04 -0.93
CA TRP A 39 5.08 -6.20 -0.99
C TRP A 39 3.80 -7.04 -1.10
N ILE A 40 3.78 -8.03 -2.00
CA ILE A 40 2.65 -8.96 -2.15
C ILE A 40 2.37 -9.69 -0.84
N LYS A 41 3.40 -10.19 -0.17
CA LYS A 41 3.27 -10.89 1.11
C LYS A 41 2.64 -10.00 2.18
N MET A 42 3.11 -8.75 2.31
CA MET A 42 2.57 -7.78 3.27
C MET A 42 1.10 -7.44 2.98
N VAL A 43 0.76 -7.12 1.73
CA VAL A 43 -0.63 -6.78 1.35
C VAL A 43 -1.57 -7.98 1.56
N ASN A 44 -1.12 -9.19 1.23
CA ASN A 44 -1.88 -10.41 1.45
C ASN A 44 -2.08 -10.74 2.93
N GLU A 45 -1.16 -10.35 3.81
CA GLU A 45 -1.35 -10.47 5.25
C GLU A 45 -2.54 -9.63 5.72
N TYR A 46 -2.59 -8.36 5.34
CA TYR A 46 -3.72 -7.50 5.66
C TYR A 46 -5.03 -8.02 5.05
N GLN A 47 -4.99 -8.49 3.81
CA GLN A 47 -6.17 -9.01 3.14
C GLN A 47 -6.70 -10.29 3.80
N ARG A 48 -5.84 -11.15 4.36
CA ARG A 48 -6.30 -12.27 5.19
C ARG A 48 -7.02 -11.79 6.45
N GLY A 49 -6.56 -10.70 7.05
CA GLY A 49 -7.25 -10.04 8.17
C GLY A 49 -8.67 -9.61 7.82
N SER A 50 -8.85 -8.87 6.72
CA SER A 50 -10.16 -8.34 6.28
C SER A 50 -11.15 -9.45 5.90
N MET A 51 -10.68 -10.45 5.16
CA MET A 51 -11.49 -11.59 4.72
C MET A 51 -11.91 -12.51 5.87
N SER A 52 -11.24 -12.44 7.03
CA SER A 52 -11.60 -13.21 8.23
C SER A 52 -12.67 -12.56 9.12
N THR A 53 -13.16 -11.38 8.75
CA THR A 53 -14.25 -10.70 9.45
C THR A 53 -15.61 -11.33 9.13
N ARG A 54 -16.64 -11.03 9.94
CA ARG A 54 -18.00 -11.57 9.77
C ARG A 54 -18.57 -11.40 8.35
N LEU A 55 -18.27 -10.28 7.69
CA LEU A 55 -18.78 -9.97 6.35
C LEU A 55 -17.75 -10.25 5.24
N GLY A 56 -16.49 -10.51 5.59
CA GLY A 56 -15.42 -10.74 4.60
C GLY A 56 -15.28 -9.60 3.59
N ILE A 57 -15.46 -8.34 4.01
CA ILE A 57 -15.32 -7.20 3.10
C ILE A 57 -13.83 -7.01 2.79
N PRO A 58 -13.40 -7.08 1.52
CA PRO A 58 -12.00 -6.91 1.15
C PRO A 58 -11.54 -5.48 1.42
N LEU A 59 -10.29 -5.33 1.88
CA LEU A 59 -9.68 -4.01 2.06
C LEU A 59 -9.10 -3.51 0.74
N ILE A 60 -9.00 -2.19 0.61
CA ILE A 60 -8.25 -1.53 -0.47
C ILE A 60 -6.92 -0.97 0.06
N TYR A 61 -5.82 -1.21 -0.67
CA TYR A 61 -4.49 -0.74 -0.31
C TYR A 61 -4.10 0.48 -1.16
N GLY A 62 -3.78 1.61 -0.51
CA GLY A 62 -3.38 2.86 -1.15
C GLY A 62 -1.86 3.08 -1.15
N ILE A 63 -1.36 3.77 -2.18
CA ILE A 63 0.03 4.23 -2.23
C ILE A 63 0.18 5.46 -3.14
N ASP A 64 1.17 6.31 -2.83
CA ASP A 64 1.52 7.50 -3.63
C ASP A 64 2.36 7.16 -4.87
N ALA A 65 1.77 6.57 -5.92
CA ALA A 65 2.45 6.28 -7.18
C ALA A 65 2.45 7.49 -8.16
N VAL A 66 3.02 8.62 -7.74
CA VAL A 66 2.89 9.93 -8.43
C VAL A 66 3.84 10.19 -9.60
N HIS A 67 4.80 9.30 -9.88
CA HIS A 67 5.70 9.37 -11.04
C HIS A 67 6.31 8.00 -11.34
N GLY A 68 5.43 7.00 -11.44
CA GLY A 68 5.76 5.59 -11.31
C GLY A 68 5.49 5.09 -9.89
N HIS A 69 5.69 3.79 -9.65
CA HIS A 69 5.50 3.17 -8.33
C HIS A 69 6.67 3.53 -7.39
N ASN A 70 6.89 4.82 -7.18
CA ASN A 70 8.13 5.44 -6.71
C ASN A 70 8.60 5.01 -5.30
N ASN A 71 7.71 4.49 -4.45
CA ASN A 71 8.07 3.92 -3.16
C ASN A 71 8.65 2.49 -3.25
N VAL A 72 8.51 1.80 -4.39
CA VAL A 72 9.01 0.42 -4.59
C VAL A 72 10.43 0.48 -5.14
N TYR A 73 11.33 -0.25 -4.48
CA TYR A 73 12.73 -0.33 -4.90
C TYR A 73 12.84 -0.85 -6.34
N ASN A 74 13.65 -0.17 -7.15
CA ASN A 74 13.90 -0.51 -8.55
C ASN A 74 12.67 -0.38 -9.48
N ALA A 75 11.59 0.28 -9.06
CA ALA A 75 10.50 0.64 -9.95
C ALA A 75 10.95 1.71 -10.95
N THR A 76 10.38 1.68 -12.17
CA THR A 76 10.60 2.75 -13.16
C THR A 76 10.14 4.08 -12.60
N ILE A 77 11.03 5.08 -12.66
CA ILE A 77 10.75 6.45 -12.25
C ILE A 77 10.58 7.32 -13.50
N PHE A 78 9.39 7.88 -13.65
CA PHE A 78 9.09 8.82 -14.73
C PHE A 78 9.47 10.24 -14.32
N SER A 79 9.60 11.14 -15.32
CA SER A 79 9.64 12.57 -15.08
C SER A 79 8.43 13.00 -14.26
N HIS A 80 8.61 13.89 -13.29
CA HIS A 80 7.49 14.49 -12.57
C HIS A 80 6.55 15.26 -13.50
N ASN A 81 5.33 15.51 -13.03
CA ASN A 81 4.24 16.07 -13.83
C ASN A 81 4.59 17.36 -14.57
N ILE A 82 5.44 18.24 -14.01
CA ILE A 82 5.90 19.45 -14.73
C ILE A 82 6.70 19.10 -16.00
N GLY A 83 7.59 18.11 -15.92
CA GLY A 83 8.36 17.64 -17.08
C GLY A 83 7.50 16.92 -18.10
N LEU A 84 6.46 16.21 -17.65
CA LEU A 84 5.46 15.62 -18.54
C LEU A 84 4.65 16.72 -19.25
N GLY A 85 4.24 17.76 -18.52
CA GLY A 85 3.53 18.92 -19.07
C GLY A 85 4.35 19.66 -20.13
N ALA A 86 5.67 19.79 -19.93
CA ALA A 86 6.58 20.43 -20.87
C ALA A 86 6.97 19.57 -22.08
N THR A 87 6.42 18.36 -22.22
CA THR A 87 6.70 17.54 -23.41
C THR A 87 6.10 18.15 -24.68
N ARG A 88 5.11 19.04 -24.56
CA ARG A 88 4.43 19.77 -25.64
C ARG A 88 4.02 21.16 -25.14
#